data_AF-W4VQG7-F1
#
_entry.id   AF-W4VQG7-F1
#
_cell.length_a   1.000
_cell.length_b   1.000
_cell.length_c   1.000
_cell.angle_alpha   90.00
_cell.angle_beta   90.00
_cell.angle_gamma   90.00
#
_symmetry.space_group_name_H-M   'P 1'
#
loop_
_entity.id
_entity.type
_entity.pdbx_description
1 polymer ?
#
loop_
_entity_poly.entity_id
_entity_poly.type
_entity_poly.pdbx_seq_one_letter_code
_entity_poly.pdbx_strand_id
1 'polypeptide(L)'
;MKLHPLFCNSTTEINERISITWGVPWKKGELNSVNHLMLQNKNKQNIALQSQIQAYWPDGSVKWTKHSANLFKKELDGLELTNANQQGSQQPGTMIVKKKNGWQVETGRMTCFIPIKGENWIEEITVDQKLLIKRGKLVLQLEEHKQLHDQWWTREVEGTVRSIL
;
A
#
# COMPACT_ATOMS: atom_id res chain seq x y z
N MET A 1 3.72 6.17 -22.36
CA MET A 1 4.25 4.81 -22.18
C MET A 1 3.08 3.85 -21.97
N LYS A 2 2.93 2.83 -22.83
CA LYS A 2 1.90 1.80 -22.65
C LYS A 2 2.31 0.83 -21.55
N LEU A 3 1.35 0.45 -20.71
CA LEU A 3 1.53 -0.48 -19.60
C LEU A 3 0.78 -1.77 -19.89
N HIS A 4 1.45 -2.90 -19.68
CA HIS A 4 0.88 -4.23 -19.86
C HIS A 4 0.83 -4.94 -18.51
N PRO A 5 -0.36 -5.17 -17.92
CA PRO A 5 -0.48 -5.90 -16.66
C PRO A 5 0.05 -7.33 -16.83
N LEU A 6 1.00 -7.74 -15.98
CA LEU A 6 1.60 -9.08 -16.05
C LEU A 6 0.74 -10.16 -15.37
N PHE A 7 -0.23 -9.78 -14.53
CA PHE A 7 -1.06 -10.72 -13.78
C PHE A 7 -2.49 -10.20 -13.63
N CYS A 8 -3.47 -10.80 -14.33
CA CYS A 8 -4.91 -10.64 -14.03
C CYS A 8 -5.85 -11.64 -14.74
N ASN A 9 -5.44 -12.89 -14.96
CA ASN A 9 -6.23 -13.84 -15.75
C ASN A 9 -7.02 -14.91 -14.98
N SER A 10 -6.99 -14.99 -13.64
CA SER A 10 -7.61 -16.14 -12.95
C SER A 10 -8.97 -15.91 -12.29
N THR A 11 -9.55 -14.71 -12.31
CA THR A 11 -10.86 -14.49 -11.65
C THR A 11 -11.79 -13.67 -12.53
N THR A 12 -12.60 -14.37 -13.31
CA THR A 12 -13.75 -13.83 -14.03
C THR A 12 -14.82 -13.35 -13.03
N GLU A 13 -15.45 -12.21 -13.32
CA GLU A 13 -16.71 -11.73 -12.69
C GLU A 13 -16.69 -11.00 -11.34
N ILE A 14 -15.69 -10.19 -11.01
CA ILE A 14 -15.87 -9.26 -9.88
C ILE A 14 -15.64 -7.81 -10.29
N ASN A 15 -16.64 -6.95 -10.02
CA ASN A 15 -16.54 -5.48 -10.06
C ASN A 15 -15.68 -4.98 -8.89
N GLU A 16 -14.54 -5.62 -8.67
CA GLU A 16 -13.60 -5.35 -7.61
C GLU A 16 -12.61 -4.28 -8.05
N ARG A 17 -12.24 -3.42 -7.09
CA ARG A 17 -11.10 -2.54 -7.22
C ARG A 17 -9.84 -3.31 -6.88
N ILE A 18 -8.84 -3.18 -7.73
CA ILE A 18 -7.50 -3.74 -7.55
C ILE A 18 -6.57 -2.55 -7.29
N SER A 19 -5.80 -2.65 -6.20
CA SER A 19 -4.72 -1.71 -5.92
C SER A 19 -3.43 -2.25 -6.52
N ILE A 20 -2.82 -1.51 -7.43
CA ILE A 20 -1.55 -1.88 -8.06
C ILE A 20 -0.47 -0.86 -7.73
N THR A 21 0.77 -1.33 -7.60
CA THR A 21 1.96 -0.49 -7.46
C THR A 21 3.04 -1.00 -8.40
N TRP A 22 3.64 -0.10 -9.18
CA TRP A 22 4.65 -0.45 -10.18
C TRP A 22 5.75 0.60 -10.27
N GLY A 23 6.87 0.23 -10.89
CA GLY A 23 7.98 1.12 -11.17
C GLY A 23 8.09 1.44 -12.65
N VAL A 24 8.51 2.66 -12.98
CA VAL A 24 8.83 3.05 -14.36
C VAL A 24 10.25 3.62 -14.41
N PRO A 25 11.15 3.04 -15.21
CA PRO A 25 12.44 3.64 -15.51
C PRO A 25 12.29 4.74 -16.58
N TRP A 26 13.10 5.78 -16.46
CA TRP A 26 13.14 6.93 -17.38
C TRP A 26 14.54 7.12 -17.95
N LYS A 27 14.62 7.54 -19.22
CA LYS A 27 15.90 7.90 -19.82
C LYS A 27 16.44 9.16 -19.13
N LYS A 28 17.78 9.28 -19.12
CA LYS A 28 18.46 10.47 -18.63
C LYS A 28 17.95 11.71 -19.39
N GLY A 29 17.52 12.74 -18.66
CA GLY A 29 16.97 13.99 -19.18
C GLY A 29 15.48 13.94 -19.60
N GLU A 30 14.81 12.79 -19.52
CA GLU A 30 13.43 12.64 -20.04
C GLU A 30 12.36 13.24 -19.12
N LEU A 31 12.57 13.15 -17.80
CA LEU A 31 11.59 13.57 -16.80
C LEU A 31 12.27 14.36 -15.69
N ASN A 32 11.74 15.53 -15.35
CA ASN A 32 12.26 16.39 -14.28
C ASN A 32 11.36 16.40 -13.03
N SER A 33 10.08 16.06 -13.18
CA SER A 33 9.09 16.06 -12.10
C SER A 33 7.97 15.07 -12.41
N VAL A 34 7.36 14.53 -11.35
CA VAL A 34 6.21 13.61 -11.46
C VAL A 34 4.86 14.33 -11.47
N ASN A 35 4.82 15.64 -11.25
CA ASN A 35 3.57 16.41 -11.10
C ASN A 35 2.67 16.40 -12.34
N HIS A 36 3.25 16.11 -13.50
CA HIS A 36 2.59 16.10 -14.81
C HIS A 36 2.31 14.68 -15.33
N LEU A 37 2.60 13.66 -14.51
CA LEU A 37 2.32 12.29 -14.88
C LEU A 37 0.84 11.96 -14.70
N MET A 38 0.25 11.39 -15.74
CA MET A 38 -1.15 11.01 -15.79
C MET A 38 -1.28 9.56 -16.27
N LEU A 39 -2.22 8.82 -15.66
CA LEU A 39 -2.59 7.49 -16.10
C LEU A 39 -3.94 7.54 -16.80
N GLN A 40 -4.02 6.97 -18.00
CA GLN A 40 -5.24 6.88 -18.80
C GLN A 40 -5.52 5.43 -19.19
N ASN A 41 -6.79 5.06 -19.33
CA ASN A 41 -7.19 3.80 -19.96
C ASN A 41 -7.40 3.97 -21.48
N LYS A 42 -7.78 2.87 -22.16
CA LYS A 42 -8.10 2.89 -23.61
C LYS A 42 -9.18 3.89 -24.02
N ASN A 43 -10.10 4.25 -23.11
CA ASN A 43 -11.17 5.21 -23.34
C ASN A 43 -10.73 6.67 -23.08
N LYS A 44 -9.43 6.91 -22.86
CA LYS A 44 -8.85 8.22 -22.48
C LYS A 44 -9.43 8.80 -21.19
N GLN A 45 -9.98 7.96 -20.32
CA GLN A 45 -10.43 8.37 -19.01
C GLN A 45 -9.23 8.46 -18.07
N ASN A 46 -9.12 9.58 -17.37
CA ASN A 46 -8.07 9.81 -16.38
C ASN A 46 -8.31 8.95 -15.14
N ILE A 47 -7.27 8.27 -14.71
CA ILE A 47 -7.25 7.45 -13.51
C ILE A 47 -6.45 8.17 -12.44
N ALA A 48 -6.97 8.18 -11.21
CA ALA A 48 -6.25 8.69 -10.05
C ALA A 48 -4.91 7.93 -9.89
N LEU A 49 -3.82 8.68 -9.91
CA LEU A 49 -2.46 8.18 -9.88
C LEU A 49 -1.68 8.88 -8.79
N GLN A 50 -1.09 8.10 -7.88
CA GLN A 50 -0.06 8.59 -6.98
C GLN A 50 1.31 8.28 -7.58
N SER A 51 2.18 9.28 -7.63
CA SER A 51 3.54 9.16 -8.19
C SER A 51 4.59 9.67 -7.20
N GLN A 52 5.70 8.94 -7.08
CA GLN A 52 6.83 9.32 -6.24
C GLN A 52 8.15 9.05 -6.98
N ILE A 53 9.10 9.98 -6.91
CA ILE A 53 10.46 9.76 -7.42
C ILE A 53 11.21 8.84 -6.47
N GLN A 54 11.90 7.83 -7.01
CA GLN A 54 12.70 6.87 -6.24
C GLN A 54 14.20 7.04 -6.48
N ALA A 55 14.60 7.55 -7.65
CA ALA A 55 16.01 7.78 -7.97
C ALA A 55 16.17 8.86 -9.03
N TYR A 56 17.35 9.50 -9.02
CA TYR A 56 17.78 10.50 -9.99
C TYR A 56 19.02 10.02 -10.75
N TRP A 57 19.21 10.55 -11.95
CA TRP A 57 20.48 10.52 -12.68
C TRP A 57 21.43 11.61 -12.15
N PRO A 58 22.74 11.56 -12.47
CA PRO A 58 23.70 12.57 -12.02
C PRO A 58 23.43 14.00 -12.50
N ASP A 59 22.62 14.19 -13.55
CA ASP A 59 22.20 15.51 -14.05
C ASP A 59 20.96 16.07 -13.33
N GLY A 60 20.44 15.34 -12.33
CA GLY A 60 19.23 15.71 -11.58
C GLY A 60 17.92 15.28 -12.23
N SER A 61 17.95 14.71 -13.45
CA SER A 61 16.74 14.15 -14.06
C SER A 61 16.29 12.87 -13.35
N VAL A 62 15.00 12.57 -13.39
CA VAL A 62 14.42 11.38 -12.77
C VAL A 62 14.88 10.13 -13.50
N LYS A 63 15.34 9.13 -12.73
CA LYS A 63 15.76 7.81 -13.24
C LYS A 63 14.69 6.75 -13.03
N TRP A 64 14.04 6.76 -11.87
CA TRP A 64 13.00 5.80 -11.50
C TRP A 64 11.86 6.48 -10.75
N THR A 65 10.64 6.13 -11.11
CA THR A 65 9.42 6.51 -10.39
C THR A 65 8.70 5.27 -9.87
N LYS A 66 8.01 5.43 -8.74
CA LYS A 66 7.04 4.49 -8.18
C LYS A 66 5.65 5.09 -8.37
N HIS A 67 4.72 4.27 -8.83
CA HIS A 67 3.35 4.63 -9.07
C HIS A 67 2.40 3.71 -8.33
N SER A 68 1.28 4.25 -7.85
CA SER A 68 0.20 3.48 -7.25
C SER A 68 -1.15 4.00 -7.77
N ALA A 69 -2.05 3.07 -8.09
CA ALA A 69 -3.39 3.37 -8.56
C ALA A 69 -4.39 2.32 -8.07
N ASN A 70 -5.64 2.76 -7.88
CA ASN A 70 -6.79 1.91 -7.59
C ASN A 70 -7.67 1.86 -8.83
N LEU A 71 -7.86 0.67 -9.40
CA LEU A 71 -8.46 0.45 -10.71
C LEU A 71 -9.57 -0.59 -10.59
N PHE A 72 -10.64 -0.46 -11.37
CA PHE A 72 -11.49 -1.62 -11.64
C PHE A 72 -10.81 -2.53 -12.65
N LYS A 73 -11.06 -3.85 -12.57
CA LYS A 73 -10.49 -4.81 -13.53
C LYS A 73 -10.76 -4.43 -15.00
N LYS A 74 -11.95 -3.88 -15.29
CA LYS A 74 -12.32 -3.40 -16.64
C LYS A 74 -11.49 -2.22 -17.17
N GLU A 75 -10.77 -1.53 -16.28
CA GLU A 75 -9.94 -0.36 -16.60
C GLU A 75 -8.47 -0.74 -16.87
N LEU A 76 -8.09 -2.01 -16.67
CA LEU A 76 -6.72 -2.51 -16.88
C LEU A 76 -6.29 -2.54 -18.35
N ASP A 77 -7.23 -2.47 -19.28
CA ASP A 77 -6.96 -2.57 -20.71
C ASP A 77 -6.54 -1.22 -21.31
N GLY A 78 -5.43 -1.24 -22.06
CA GLY A 78 -4.86 -0.08 -22.73
C GLY A 78 -4.40 1.04 -21.78
N LEU A 79 -3.80 0.68 -20.64
CA LEU A 79 -3.24 1.66 -19.71
C LEU A 79 -2.06 2.40 -20.32
N GLU A 80 -2.05 3.72 -20.19
CA GLU A 80 -1.02 4.60 -20.71
C GLU A 80 -0.61 5.64 -19.67
N LEU A 81 0.68 5.67 -19.34
CA LEU A 81 1.30 6.70 -18.52
C LEU A 81 1.86 7.80 -19.43
N THR A 82 1.35 9.02 -19.30
CA THR A 82 1.77 10.17 -20.11
C THR A 82 2.30 11.29 -19.23
N ASN A 83 3.22 12.08 -19.79
CA ASN A 83 3.65 13.35 -19.21
C ASN A 83 2.86 14.44 -19.95
N ALA A 84 1.75 14.90 -19.37
CA ALA A 84 0.88 15.88 -20.00
C ALA A 84 0.90 17.18 -19.19
N ASN A 85 0.84 18.34 -19.86
CA ASN A 85 0.79 19.67 -19.24
C ASN A 85 -0.51 19.95 -18.46
N GLN A 86 -1.28 18.91 -18.11
CA GLN A 86 -2.51 19.00 -17.34
C GLN A 86 -2.28 18.33 -15.99
N GLN A 87 -2.75 18.97 -14.91
CA GLN A 87 -2.71 18.36 -13.59
C GLN A 87 -3.64 17.14 -13.58
N GLY A 88 -3.11 15.99 -13.13
CA GLY A 88 -3.89 14.78 -12.98
C GLY A 88 -5.08 14.98 -12.04
N SER A 89 -6.17 14.26 -12.29
CA SER A 89 -7.36 14.24 -11.43
C SER A 89 -6.99 13.72 -10.03
N GLN A 90 -7.09 14.58 -9.01
CA GLN A 90 -7.00 14.20 -7.61
C GLN A 90 -8.38 13.75 -7.14
N GLN A 91 -8.59 12.45 -7.03
CA GLN A 91 -9.73 11.91 -6.27
C GLN A 91 -9.48 12.12 -4.77
N PRO A 92 -10.52 12.27 -3.93
CA PRO A 92 -10.35 12.33 -2.48
C PRO A 92 -9.60 11.08 -2.02
N GLY A 93 -8.32 11.27 -1.70
CA GLY A 93 -7.38 10.20 -1.43
C GLY A 93 -7.56 9.62 -0.04
N THR A 94 -6.86 8.51 0.22
CA THR A 94 -6.63 8.01 1.57
C THR A 94 -6.20 9.16 2.49
N MET A 95 -6.94 9.38 3.56
CA MET A 95 -6.61 10.41 4.55
C MET A 95 -5.86 9.76 5.71
N ILE A 96 -4.70 10.32 6.05
CA ILE A 96 -3.96 9.94 7.25
C ILE A 96 -3.94 11.15 8.17
N VAL A 97 -4.58 11.01 9.33
CA VAL A 97 -4.63 12.06 10.35
C VAL A 97 -3.79 11.62 11.54
N LYS A 98 -2.73 12.37 11.85
CA LYS A 98 -2.00 12.20 13.11
C LYS A 98 -2.88 12.67 14.27
N LYS A 99 -3.13 11.79 15.23
CA LYS A 99 -3.82 12.08 16.49
C LYS A 99 -2.80 12.07 17.64
N LYS A 100 -3.23 12.46 18.85
CA LYS A 100 -2.37 12.47 20.04
C LYS A 100 -1.73 11.12 20.35
N ASN A 101 -2.47 10.02 20.13
CA ASN A 101 -2.09 8.67 20.55
C ASN A 101 -1.81 7.70 19.40
N GLY A 102 -1.80 8.17 18.14
CA GLY A 102 -1.81 7.28 16.98
C GLY A 102 -2.01 7.99 15.66
N TRP A 103 -2.21 7.20 14.62
CA TRP A 103 -2.61 7.62 13.30
C TRP A 103 -3.96 7.02 12.96
N GLN A 104 -4.87 7.87 12.48
CA GLN A 104 -6.14 7.44 11.91
C GLN A 104 -5.97 7.40 10.39
N VAL A 105 -6.22 6.23 9.80
CA VAL A 105 -6.14 5.99 8.36
C VAL A 105 -7.55 5.75 7.84
N GLU A 106 -7.98 6.56 6.88
CA GLU A 106 -9.29 6.47 6.24
C GLU A 106 -9.12 6.20 4.74
N THR A 107 -9.73 5.12 4.26
CA THR A 107 -9.66 4.71 2.83
C THR A 107 -11.04 4.71 2.17
N GLY A 108 -11.94 5.58 2.64
CA GLY A 108 -13.33 5.65 2.21
C GLY A 108 -14.24 4.95 3.23
N ARG A 109 -14.61 3.69 2.96
CA ARG A 109 -15.51 2.92 3.85
C ARG A 109 -14.83 2.42 5.11
N MET A 110 -13.51 2.29 5.09
CA MET A 110 -12.74 1.74 6.20
C MET A 110 -11.98 2.85 6.93
N THR A 111 -12.06 2.81 8.27
CA THR A 111 -11.21 3.61 9.17
C THR A 111 -10.43 2.67 10.06
N CYS A 112 -9.13 2.92 10.19
CA CYS A 112 -8.20 2.14 11.02
C CYS A 112 -7.45 3.08 11.98
N PHE A 113 -7.30 2.69 13.24
CA PHE A 113 -6.45 3.40 14.18
C PHE A 113 -5.20 2.59 14.53
N ILE A 114 -4.03 3.18 14.26
CA ILE A 114 -2.72 2.62 14.57
C ILE A 114 -2.15 3.40 15.75
N PRO A 115 -2.02 2.81 16.95
CA PRO A 115 -1.47 3.49 18.11
C PRO A 115 0.04 3.76 17.96
N ILE A 116 0.55 4.80 18.63
CA ILE A 116 2.01 5.11 18.65
C ILE A 116 2.79 4.07 19.47
N LYS A 117 2.16 3.49 20.50
CA LYS A 117 2.79 2.58 21.45
C LYS A 117 1.77 1.65 22.08
N GLY A 118 2.27 0.57 22.67
CA GLY A 118 1.46 -0.43 23.37
C GLY A 118 1.64 -1.82 22.78
N GLU A 119 0.81 -2.75 23.23
CA GLU A 119 0.82 -4.14 22.73
C GLU A 119 -0.02 -4.32 21.46
N ASN A 120 -1.00 -3.42 21.25
CA ASN A 120 -1.84 -3.44 20.06
C ASN A 120 -1.11 -2.71 18.93
N TRP A 121 -1.02 -3.35 17.77
CA TRP A 121 -0.54 -2.73 16.53
C TRP A 121 -1.67 -2.09 15.74
N ILE A 122 -2.90 -2.60 15.92
CA ILE A 122 -4.14 -2.04 15.38
C ILE A 122 -5.11 -1.93 16.55
N GLU A 123 -5.52 -0.72 16.92
CA GLU A 123 -6.46 -0.55 18.04
C GLU A 123 -7.88 -0.92 17.62
N GLU A 124 -8.29 -0.43 16.44
CA GLU A 124 -9.61 -0.70 15.88
C GLU A 124 -9.64 -0.55 14.37
N ILE A 125 -10.51 -1.34 13.73
CA ILE A 125 -10.93 -1.14 12.34
C ILE A 125 -12.45 -1.08 12.30
N THR A 126 -12.96 -0.02 11.70
CA THR A 126 -14.38 0.14 11.39
C THR A 126 -14.59 0.10 9.88
N VAL A 127 -15.71 -0.49 9.45
CA VAL A 127 -16.17 -0.45 8.07
C VAL A 127 -17.61 0.04 8.08
N ASP A 128 -17.91 1.09 7.30
CA ASP A 128 -19.21 1.78 7.33
C ASP A 128 -19.65 2.12 8.76
N GLN A 129 -18.70 2.63 9.55
CA GLN A 129 -18.87 2.99 10.96
C GLN A 129 -19.17 1.82 11.90
N LYS A 130 -19.23 0.58 11.40
CA LYS A 130 -19.37 -0.63 12.22
C LYS A 130 -17.99 -1.12 12.65
N LEU A 131 -17.78 -1.24 13.97
CA LEU A 131 -16.58 -1.84 14.53
C LEU A 131 -16.51 -3.33 14.17
N LEU A 132 -15.42 -3.74 13.51
CA LEU A 132 -15.20 -5.12 13.09
C LEU A 132 -14.01 -5.78 13.80
N ILE A 133 -12.92 -5.03 14.00
CA ILE A 133 -11.70 -5.54 14.63
C ILE A 133 -11.33 -4.61 15.77
N LYS A 134 -10.86 -5.19 16.88
CA LYS A 134 -10.34 -4.45 18.02
C LYS A 134 -9.09 -5.14 18.56
N ARG A 135 -8.10 -4.35 18.98
CA ARG A 135 -6.87 -4.81 19.67
C ARG A 135 -6.12 -5.91 18.90
N GLY A 136 -5.80 -5.65 17.63
CA GLY A 136 -4.91 -6.51 16.85
C GLY A 136 -3.51 -6.48 17.45
N LYS A 137 -3.00 -7.65 17.85
CA LYS A 137 -1.70 -7.83 18.50
C LYS A 137 -0.82 -8.78 17.69
N LEU A 138 0.50 -8.64 17.86
CA LEU A 138 1.45 -9.66 17.45
C LEU A 138 1.66 -10.64 18.60
N VAL A 139 1.50 -11.92 18.32
CA VAL A 139 1.73 -13.02 19.26
C VAL A 139 2.94 -13.79 18.76
N LEU A 140 3.89 -14.04 19.66
CA LEU A 140 5.02 -14.92 19.42
C LEU A 140 4.82 -16.19 20.25
N GLN A 141 4.83 -17.35 19.60
CA GLN A 141 4.88 -18.64 20.29
C GLN A 141 6.28 -19.23 20.08
N LEU A 142 6.91 -19.62 21.18
CA LEU A 142 8.22 -20.28 21.20
C LEU A 142 8.06 -21.67 21.81
N GLU A 143 8.81 -22.62 21.29
CA GLU A 143 8.95 -23.94 21.86
C GLU A 143 10.38 -24.13 22.37
N GLU A 144 10.52 -24.47 23.64
CA GLU A 144 11.80 -24.78 24.28
C GLU A 144 11.86 -26.30 24.53
N HIS A 145 12.86 -26.95 23.94
CA HIS A 145 13.18 -28.35 24.24
C HIS A 145 14.34 -28.42 25.24
N LYS A 146 14.17 -29.21 26.29
CA LYS A 146 15.23 -29.47 27.26
C LYS A 146 15.33 -30.95 27.57
N GLN A 147 16.52 -31.52 27.41
CA GLN A 147 16.80 -32.87 27.88
C GLN A 147 17.26 -32.81 29.35
N LEU A 148 16.53 -33.50 30.23
CA LEU A 148 16.85 -33.62 31.65
C LEU A 148 16.71 -35.08 32.06
N HIS A 149 17.78 -35.67 32.60
CA HIS A 149 17.80 -37.07 33.06
C HIS A 149 17.28 -38.05 31.99
N ASP A 150 17.81 -37.95 30.76
CA ASP A 150 17.42 -38.77 29.60
C ASP A 150 15.94 -38.69 29.18
N GLN A 151 15.21 -37.69 29.69
CA GLN A 151 13.84 -37.37 29.28
C GLN A 151 13.79 -36.02 28.56
N TRP A 152 12.94 -35.94 27.54
CA TRP A 152 12.68 -34.69 26.81
C TRP A 152 11.51 -33.94 27.43
N TRP A 153 11.74 -32.65 27.69
CA TRP A 153 10.73 -31.72 28.13
C TRP A 153 10.50 -30.69 27.04
N THR A 154 9.24 -30.44 26.74
CA THR A 154 8.80 -29.36 25.86
C THR A 154 8.07 -28.32 26.70
N ARG A 155 8.42 -27.05 26.50
CA ARG A 155 7.71 -25.90 27.08
C ARG A 155 7.31 -24.96 25.97
N GLU A 156 6.02 -24.66 25.89
CA GLU A 156 5.50 -23.59 25.06
C GLU A 156 5.53 -22.27 25.85
N VAL A 157 6.03 -21.22 25.21
CA VAL A 157 6.10 -19.87 25.77
C VAL A 157 5.41 -18.91 24.81
N GLU A 158 4.33 -18.29 25.27
CA GLU A 158 3.68 -17.18 24.57
C GLU A 158 4.29 -15.85 25.03
N GLY A 159 4.84 -15.09 24.08
CA GLY A 159 5.37 -13.75 24.29
C GLY A 159 4.53 -12.71 23.54
N THR A 160 4.34 -11.55 24.16
CA THR A 160 3.78 -10.36 23.49
C THR A 160 4.89 -9.38 23.14
N VAL A 161 4.82 -8.81 21.93
CA VAL A 161 5.75 -7.74 21.53
C VAL A 161 5.33 -6.45 22.27
N ARG A 162 6.20 -5.94 23.16
CA ARG A 162 6.05 -4.60 23.73
C ARG A 162 6.81 -3.62 22.86
N SER A 163 6.16 -2.56 22.36
CA SER A 163 6.88 -1.50 21.64
C SER A 163 7.88 -0.82 22.59
N ILE A 164 9.17 -0.99 22.35
CA ILE A 164 10.24 -0.30 23.07
C ILE A 164 10.53 1.01 22.32
N LEU A 165 9.64 2.00 22.44
CA LEU A 165 9.84 3.36 21.94
C LEU A 165 9.28 4.38 22.93
#